data_AF-A0A924G2P0-F1
#
_entry.id   AF-A0A924G2P0-F1
#
_cell.length_a   1.000
_cell.length_b   1.000
_cell.length_c   1.000
_cell.angle_alpha   90.00
_cell.angle_beta   90.00
_cell.angle_gamma   90.00
#
_symmetry.space_group_name_H-M   'P 1'
#
loop_
_entity.id
_entity.type
_entity.pdbx_description
1 polymer ?
#
loop_
_entity_poly.entity_id
_entity_poly.type
_entity_poly.pdbx_seq_one_letter_code
_entity_poly.pdbx_strand_id
1 'polypeptide(L)'
;MKSRKMYIHFLWMFLLTVLVANAQTGYNPMGYASSVKDALKEPSGISTVSVYYNRGMIFDVEQGKNAPDAPLEKICELSNLRQFRLNGCPVNFNQERFFCGLSKLKQIELLEIRMSFKKFGPLSEKSMACLKKLRTLKRLNLPNQYPDEELAKLQILLPNCEIIINPYPEGE
;
A
#
# COMPACT_ATOMS: atom_id res chain seq x y z
N MET A 1 14.83 -42.52 -41.03
CA MET A 1 15.50 -42.18 -39.75
C MET A 1 15.50 -40.67 -39.54
N LYS A 2 14.36 -40.07 -39.19
CA LYS A 2 14.34 -38.66 -38.77
C LYS A 2 14.46 -38.62 -37.24
N SER A 3 15.46 -37.87 -36.79
CA SER A 3 15.20 -36.84 -35.78
C SER A 3 15.31 -37.20 -34.29
N ARG A 4 16.27 -38.02 -33.86
CA ARG A 4 16.77 -37.90 -32.46
C ARG A 4 17.35 -36.50 -32.21
N LYS A 5 18.05 -35.94 -33.21
CA LYS A 5 18.58 -34.56 -33.16
C LYS A 5 17.48 -33.50 -33.05
N MET A 6 16.36 -33.58 -33.79
CA MET A 6 15.31 -32.56 -33.58
C MET A 6 14.51 -32.79 -32.32
N TYR A 7 14.38 -34.02 -31.79
CA TYR A 7 13.75 -34.21 -30.48
C TYR A 7 14.54 -33.52 -29.36
N ILE A 8 15.87 -33.65 -29.38
CA ILE A 8 16.76 -32.96 -28.44
C ILE A 8 16.69 -31.44 -28.64
N HIS A 9 16.62 -30.97 -29.88
CA HIS A 9 16.51 -29.54 -30.19
C HIS A 9 15.16 -28.95 -29.76
N PHE A 10 14.06 -29.68 -29.96
CA PHE A 10 12.73 -29.31 -29.48
C PHE A 10 12.67 -29.31 -27.94
N LEU A 11 13.29 -30.30 -27.29
CA LEU A 11 13.35 -30.35 -25.83
C LEU A 11 14.14 -29.17 -25.27
N TRP A 12 15.27 -28.82 -25.91
CA TRP A 12 16.08 -27.65 -25.55
C TRP A 12 15.35 -26.33 -25.79
N MET A 13 14.69 -26.16 -26.95
CA MET A 13 13.89 -24.96 -27.20
C MET A 13 12.72 -24.84 -26.22
N PHE A 14 12.05 -25.96 -25.89
CA PHE A 14 10.96 -25.96 -24.93
C PHE A 14 11.44 -25.58 -23.53
N LEU A 15 12.55 -26.16 -23.07
CA LEU A 15 13.21 -25.77 -21.81
C LEU A 15 13.63 -24.30 -21.81
N LEU A 16 14.18 -23.79 -22.92
CA LEU A 16 14.55 -22.39 -23.06
C LEU A 16 13.31 -21.48 -23.01
N THR A 17 12.21 -21.85 -23.68
CA THR A 17 10.96 -21.07 -23.65
C THR A 17 10.30 -21.08 -22.28
N VAL A 18 10.37 -22.20 -21.53
CA VAL A 18 9.85 -22.27 -20.16
C VAL A 18 10.72 -21.46 -19.19
N LEU A 19 12.04 -21.46 -19.38
CA LEU A 19 12.97 -20.60 -18.64
C LEU A 19 12.74 -19.11 -18.93
N VAL A 20 12.56 -18.74 -20.21
CA VAL A 20 12.29 -17.37 -20.62
C VAL A 20 10.90 -16.92 -20.14
N ALA A 21 9.88 -17.78 -20.21
CA ALA A 21 8.54 -17.46 -19.70
C ALA A 21 8.52 -17.28 -18.17
N ASN A 22 9.28 -18.08 -17.42
CA ASN A 22 9.45 -17.91 -15.97
C ASN A 22 10.35 -16.70 -15.61
N ALA A 23 11.23 -16.27 -16.51
CA ALA A 23 11.99 -15.03 -16.35
C ALA A 23 11.17 -13.78 -16.68
N GLN A 24 10.12 -13.91 -17.51
CA GLN A 24 9.25 -12.82 -17.92
C GLN A 24 8.13 -12.49 -16.91
N THR A 25 7.89 -13.31 -15.89
CA THR A 25 6.92 -13.01 -14.82
C THR A 25 7.40 -11.98 -13.80
N GLY A 26 8.53 -11.32 -14.02
CA GLY A 26 9.11 -10.37 -13.06
C GLY A 26 9.71 -9.10 -13.66
N TYR A 27 9.50 -8.81 -14.95
CA TYR A 27 10.00 -7.56 -15.50
C TYR A 27 9.03 -6.42 -15.17
N ASN A 28 9.33 -5.75 -14.07
CA ASN A 28 8.69 -4.53 -13.63
C ASN A 28 9.65 -3.38 -13.96
N PRO A 29 9.52 -2.77 -15.16
CA PRO A 29 10.46 -1.78 -15.67
C PRO A 29 10.49 -0.49 -14.84
N MET A 30 9.55 -0.33 -13.91
CA MET A 30 9.34 0.88 -13.13
C MET A 30 9.67 0.72 -11.63
N GLY A 31 10.07 -0.48 -11.17
CA GLY A 31 10.43 -0.75 -9.77
C GLY A 31 9.24 -0.82 -8.78
N TYR A 32 8.01 -0.93 -9.26
CA TYR A 32 6.81 -1.10 -8.45
C TYR A 32 6.46 -2.54 -8.02
N ALA A 33 6.27 -2.79 -6.73
CA ALA A 33 5.77 -4.10 -6.31
C ALA A 33 4.33 -4.34 -6.81
N SER A 34 4.08 -5.54 -7.35
CA SER A 34 2.74 -5.96 -7.78
C SER A 34 1.80 -6.27 -6.60
N SER A 35 2.34 -6.41 -5.40
CA SER A 35 1.59 -6.70 -4.18
C SER A 35 2.36 -6.34 -2.90
N VAL A 36 1.70 -6.42 -1.74
CA VAL A 36 2.38 -6.21 -0.44
C VAL A 36 3.43 -7.29 -0.21
N LYS A 37 3.10 -8.56 -0.47
CA LYS A 37 4.05 -9.66 -0.32
C LYS A 37 5.30 -9.47 -1.20
N ASP A 38 5.11 -8.97 -2.42
CA ASP A 38 6.23 -8.67 -3.32
C ASP A 38 7.04 -7.47 -2.83
N ALA A 39 6.38 -6.40 -2.34
CA ALA A 39 7.05 -5.24 -1.75
C ALA A 39 7.95 -5.63 -0.57
N LEU A 40 7.53 -6.62 0.21
CA LEU A 40 8.27 -7.12 1.36
C LEU A 40 9.50 -7.97 0.98
N LYS A 41 9.68 -8.37 -0.28
CA LYS A 41 10.90 -9.08 -0.72
C LYS A 41 12.10 -8.15 -0.79
N GLU A 42 11.88 -6.89 -1.17
CA GLU A 42 12.93 -5.86 -1.22
C GLU A 42 12.44 -4.54 -0.57
N PRO A 43 12.25 -4.53 0.77
CA PRO A 43 11.58 -3.42 1.46
C PRO A 43 12.27 -2.07 1.33
N SER A 44 13.60 -2.07 1.16
CA SER A 44 14.40 -0.88 0.96
C SER A 44 14.21 -0.24 -0.42
N GLY A 45 13.73 -0.98 -1.43
CA GLY A 45 13.46 -0.44 -2.76
C GLY A 45 12.16 0.35 -2.86
N ILE A 46 11.26 0.19 -1.88
CA ILE A 46 9.88 0.68 -1.97
C ILE A 46 9.73 2.01 -1.22
N SER A 47 9.47 3.09 -1.98
CA SER A 47 9.24 4.44 -1.44
C SER A 47 7.78 4.88 -1.50
N THR A 48 6.96 4.23 -2.34
CA THR A 48 5.55 4.57 -2.55
C THR A 48 4.71 3.31 -2.60
N VAL A 49 3.57 3.34 -1.92
CA VAL A 49 2.60 2.24 -1.87
C VAL A 49 1.20 2.82 -2.07
N SER A 50 0.40 2.22 -2.94
CA SER A 50 -1.01 2.57 -3.13
C SER A 50 -1.86 1.31 -3.08
N VAL A 51 -2.83 1.26 -2.16
CA VAL A 51 -3.78 0.15 -2.02
C VAL A 51 -5.10 0.59 -2.63
N TYR A 52 -5.60 -0.09 -3.63
CA TYR A 52 -6.95 0.13 -4.14
C TYR A 52 -7.90 -0.94 -3.60
N TYR A 53 -9.17 -0.60 -3.37
CA TYR A 53 -10.22 -1.51 -2.90
C TYR A 53 -11.52 -1.14 -3.61
N ASN A 54 -11.69 -1.63 -4.85
CA ASN A 54 -12.99 -1.69 -5.49
C ASN A 54 -13.07 -2.95 -6.36
N ARG A 55 -14.22 -3.64 -6.34
CA ARG A 55 -14.53 -4.92 -7.03
C ARG A 55 -13.77 -6.19 -6.57
N GLY A 56 -13.15 -6.17 -5.39
CA GLY A 56 -12.29 -7.30 -5.00
C GLY A 56 -10.95 -7.26 -5.75
N MET A 57 -10.35 -6.08 -5.77
CA MET A 57 -9.02 -5.85 -6.32
C MET A 57 -8.23 -5.00 -5.34
N ILE A 58 -7.05 -5.49 -4.96
CA ILE A 58 -6.14 -5.01 -3.93
C ILE A 58 -4.74 -5.18 -4.47
N PHE A 59 -4.08 -4.02 -4.50
CA PHE A 59 -2.78 -3.70 -5.06
C PHE A 59 -2.66 -3.79 -6.58
N ASP A 60 -2.90 -2.66 -7.26
CA ASP A 60 -2.07 -2.31 -8.41
C ASP A 60 -0.95 -1.40 -7.93
N VAL A 61 0.27 -1.71 -8.35
CA VAL A 61 0.71 -0.81 -9.42
C VAL A 61 0.31 -1.34 -10.80
N GLU A 62 0.04 -2.66 -10.99
CA GLU A 62 -0.51 -3.21 -12.25
C GLU A 62 -1.45 -4.48 -12.19
N GLN A 63 -1.68 -5.20 -11.06
CA GLN A 63 -2.78 -6.22 -11.00
C GLN A 63 -3.63 -6.36 -9.71
N GLY A 64 -4.95 -6.14 -9.81
CA GLY A 64 -5.93 -6.23 -8.72
C GLY A 64 -6.28 -7.62 -8.14
N LYS A 65 -6.16 -7.81 -6.81
CA LYS A 65 -6.55 -9.04 -6.04
C LYS A 65 -7.70 -8.86 -5.01
N ASN A 66 -8.53 -9.85 -4.67
CA ASN A 66 -9.66 -9.65 -3.72
C ASN A 66 -9.33 -9.15 -2.30
N ALA A 67 -8.12 -9.37 -1.80
CA ALA A 67 -7.61 -8.96 -0.49
C ALA A 67 -6.10 -8.63 -0.59
N PRO A 68 -5.48 -7.87 0.34
CA PRO A 68 -4.03 -7.68 0.26
C PRO A 68 -3.42 -9.05 0.61
N ASP A 69 -2.42 -9.47 -0.15
CA ASP A 69 -1.80 -10.78 0.01
C ASP A 69 -0.85 -10.87 1.22
N ALA A 70 -0.78 -9.80 2.01
CA ALA A 70 -0.21 -9.76 3.34
C ALA A 70 -1.00 -8.76 4.21
N PRO A 71 -1.00 -8.92 5.54
CA PRO A 71 -1.62 -7.95 6.46
C PRO A 71 -1.07 -6.53 6.26
N LEU A 72 -1.94 -5.52 6.20
CA LEU A 72 -1.58 -4.11 6.02
C LEU A 72 -0.61 -3.59 7.09
N GLU A 73 -0.65 -4.13 8.31
CA GLU A 73 0.29 -3.77 9.38
C GLU A 73 1.76 -4.08 9.05
N LYS A 74 2.03 -5.00 8.11
CA LYS A 74 3.39 -5.29 7.64
C LYS A 74 4.01 -4.18 6.80
N ILE A 75 3.23 -3.17 6.40
CA ILE A 75 3.75 -2.00 5.68
C ILE A 75 4.84 -1.26 6.48
N CYS A 76 4.86 -1.41 7.80
CA CYS A 76 5.93 -0.87 8.64
C CYS A 76 7.32 -1.49 8.39
N GLU A 77 7.41 -2.62 7.68
CA GLU A 77 8.67 -3.25 7.27
C GLU A 77 9.31 -2.55 6.07
N LEU A 78 8.56 -1.72 5.32
CA LEU A 78 9.03 -0.94 4.17
C LEU A 78 9.83 0.29 4.65
N SER A 79 11.09 0.07 5.01
CA SER A 79 11.92 1.06 5.73
C SER A 79 12.14 2.39 5.00
N ASN A 80 11.99 2.41 3.68
CA ASN A 80 12.14 3.59 2.83
C ASN A 80 10.80 4.19 2.37
N LEU A 81 9.67 3.72 2.91
CA LEU A 81 8.35 4.22 2.54
C LEU A 81 8.18 5.69 2.90
N ARG A 82 7.83 6.50 1.90
CA ARG A 82 7.57 7.94 2.01
C ARG A 82 6.12 8.31 1.75
N GLN A 83 5.46 7.57 0.85
CA GLN A 83 4.09 7.86 0.47
C GLN A 83 3.24 6.60 0.58
N PHE A 84 2.12 6.72 1.25
CA PHE A 84 1.18 5.63 1.39
C PHE A 84 -0.26 6.07 1.15
N ARG A 85 -0.91 5.45 0.17
CA ARG A 85 -2.28 5.76 -0.23
C ARG A 85 -3.19 4.56 0.00
N LEU A 86 -4.35 4.81 0.60
CA LEU A 86 -5.42 3.87 0.87
C LEU A 86 -6.65 4.32 0.11
N ASN A 87 -6.90 3.72 -1.05
CA ASN A 87 -7.98 4.05 -1.96
C ASN A 87 -9.12 3.03 -1.77
N GLY A 88 -10.16 3.42 -1.04
CA GLY A 88 -11.29 2.57 -0.67
C GLY A 88 -10.97 1.45 0.33
N CYS A 89 -9.71 1.28 0.72
CA CYS A 89 -9.29 0.20 1.61
C CYS A 89 -9.95 0.37 2.98
N PRO A 90 -10.70 -0.61 3.52
CA PRO A 90 -11.47 -0.45 4.75
C PRO A 90 -10.55 -0.45 5.97
N VAL A 91 -9.93 0.70 6.24
CA VAL A 91 -9.21 0.97 7.47
C VAL A 91 -9.98 1.92 8.37
N ASN A 92 -9.84 1.77 9.69
CA ASN A 92 -10.44 2.69 10.67
C ASN A 92 -9.57 2.82 11.91
N PHE A 93 -9.77 3.87 12.70
CA PHE A 93 -8.94 4.16 13.89
C PHE A 93 -8.99 3.12 15.01
N ASN A 94 -9.88 2.12 14.95
CA ASN A 94 -9.86 0.97 15.86
C ASN A 94 -8.83 -0.09 15.45
N GLN A 95 -8.27 -0.02 14.24
CA GLN A 95 -7.17 -0.88 13.79
C GLN A 95 -5.82 -0.37 14.32
N GLU A 96 -5.64 -0.46 15.62
CA GLU A 96 -4.49 0.08 16.35
C GLU A 96 -3.14 -0.42 15.80
N ARG A 97 -3.05 -1.72 15.48
CA ARG A 97 -1.82 -2.33 14.95
C ARG A 97 -1.32 -1.65 13.68
N PHE A 98 -2.26 -1.25 12.83
CA PHE A 98 -1.95 -0.55 11.59
C PHE A 98 -1.35 0.84 11.87
N PHE A 99 -2.07 1.71 12.58
CA PHE A 99 -1.60 3.08 12.86
C PHE A 99 -0.33 3.12 13.71
N CYS A 100 -0.21 2.22 14.68
CA CYS A 100 1.00 2.08 15.48
C CYS A 100 2.16 1.49 14.66
N GLY A 101 1.88 0.63 13.69
CA GLY A 101 2.85 0.16 12.71
C GLY A 101 3.44 1.33 11.91
N LEU A 102 2.59 2.23 11.39
CA LEU A 102 3.04 3.41 10.63
C LEU A 102 4.03 4.27 11.42
N SER A 103 3.90 4.36 12.75
CA SER A 103 4.82 5.11 13.60
C SER A 103 6.27 4.61 13.60
N LYS A 104 6.51 3.39 13.09
CA LYS A 104 7.86 2.81 12.94
C LYS A 104 8.55 3.28 11.65
N LEU A 105 7.79 3.82 10.70
CA LEU A 105 8.32 4.34 9.45
C LEU A 105 9.05 5.66 9.70
N LYS A 106 10.34 5.69 9.40
CA LYS A 106 11.20 6.86 9.66
C LYS A 106 11.10 7.96 8.61
N GLN A 107 10.50 7.67 7.46
CA GLN A 107 10.49 8.57 6.30
C GLN A 107 9.09 8.83 5.74
N ILE A 108 8.03 8.38 6.42
CA ILE A 108 6.67 8.60 5.92
C ILE A 108 6.36 10.10 5.91
N GLU A 109 6.06 10.63 4.74
CA GLU A 109 5.82 12.06 4.48
C GLU A 109 4.37 12.31 4.07
N LEU A 110 3.74 11.34 3.40
CA LEU A 110 2.36 11.44 2.93
C LEU A 110 1.57 10.19 3.31
N LEU A 111 0.45 10.40 3.99
CA LEU A 111 -0.57 9.39 4.23
C LEU A 111 -1.89 9.87 3.61
N GLU A 112 -2.47 9.09 2.73
CA GLU A 112 -3.69 9.45 2.04
C GLU A 112 -4.76 8.38 2.21
N ILE A 113 -5.94 8.81 2.65
CA ILE A 113 -7.05 7.95 3.04
C ILE A 113 -8.27 8.37 2.21
N ARG A 114 -8.47 7.69 1.08
CA ARG A 114 -9.55 7.95 0.12
C ARG A 114 -10.68 6.97 0.33
N MET A 115 -11.45 7.15 1.40
CA MET A 115 -12.68 6.41 1.66
C MET A 115 -13.72 7.33 2.30
N SER A 116 -14.91 6.83 2.63
CA SER A 116 -15.91 7.61 3.37
C SER A 116 -15.62 7.64 4.88
N PHE A 117 -15.93 8.77 5.54
CA PHE A 117 -15.79 8.87 6.99
C PHE A 117 -16.60 7.80 7.73
N LYS A 118 -17.76 7.41 7.21
CA LYS A 118 -18.59 6.33 7.77
C LYS A 118 -17.83 5.01 7.96
N LYS A 119 -16.92 4.67 7.03
CA LYS A 119 -16.08 3.46 7.12
C LYS A 119 -14.83 3.71 7.97
N PHE A 120 -14.27 4.92 7.90
CA PHE A 120 -13.04 5.30 8.59
C PHE A 120 -13.19 5.54 10.10
N GLY A 121 -14.34 6.09 10.52
CA GLY A 121 -14.69 6.32 11.92
C GLY A 121 -13.91 7.46 12.60
N PRO A 122 -14.29 7.79 13.85
CA PRO A 122 -13.64 8.82 14.68
C PRO A 122 -12.32 8.33 15.26
N LEU A 123 -11.46 9.25 15.71
CA LEU A 123 -10.18 8.94 16.34
C LEU A 123 -10.36 8.13 17.63
N SER A 124 -9.50 7.12 17.83
CA SER A 124 -9.35 6.44 19.11
C SER A 124 -8.19 7.03 19.90
N GLU A 125 -8.20 6.91 21.24
CA GLU A 125 -7.10 7.39 22.08
C GLU A 125 -5.74 6.79 21.68
N LYS A 126 -5.74 5.51 21.32
CA LYS A 126 -4.53 4.82 20.90
C LYS A 126 -4.08 5.22 19.49
N SER A 127 -5.01 5.43 18.55
CA SER A 127 -4.62 5.94 17.23
C SER A 127 -4.02 7.33 17.35
N MET A 128 -4.57 8.20 18.21
CA MET A 128 -3.99 9.51 18.51
C MET A 128 -2.56 9.40 19.07
N ALA A 129 -2.33 8.51 20.04
CA ALA A 129 -1.01 8.27 20.61
C ALA A 129 0.01 7.76 19.57
N CYS A 130 -0.44 7.00 18.58
CA CYS A 130 0.39 6.47 17.50
C CYS A 130 0.63 7.49 16.38
N LEU A 131 -0.39 8.26 15.97
CA LEU A 131 -0.26 9.33 14.98
C LEU A 131 0.71 10.41 15.44
N LYS A 132 0.68 10.81 16.71
CA LYS A 132 1.61 11.81 17.27
C LYS A 132 3.10 11.44 17.11
N LYS A 133 3.40 10.16 16.88
CA LYS A 133 4.78 9.68 16.65
C LYS A 133 5.24 9.82 15.20
N LEU A 134 4.33 10.11 14.25
CA LEU A 134 4.62 10.32 12.83
C LEU A 134 5.24 11.70 12.58
N ARG A 135 6.42 11.95 13.16
CA ARG A 135 7.08 13.27 13.15
C ARG A 135 7.50 13.75 11.76
N THR A 136 7.63 12.84 10.80
CA THR A 136 8.01 13.16 9.42
C THR A 136 6.80 13.37 8.51
N LEU A 137 5.59 13.12 8.99
CA LEU A 137 4.38 13.24 8.19
C LEU A 137 4.13 14.72 7.86
N LYS A 138 4.28 15.05 6.58
CA LYS A 138 4.09 16.40 6.04
C LYS A 138 2.67 16.62 5.58
N ARG A 139 2.00 15.57 5.10
CA ARG A 139 0.63 15.64 4.58
C ARG A 139 -0.22 14.44 5.01
N LEU A 140 -1.43 14.74 5.47
CA LEU A 140 -2.48 13.77 5.76
C LEU A 140 -3.73 14.12 4.95
N ASN A 141 -4.07 13.28 3.98
CA ASN A 141 -5.34 13.41 3.26
C ASN A 141 -6.40 12.56 3.95
N LEU A 142 -7.46 13.18 4.45
CA LEU A 142 -8.57 12.55 5.16
C LEU A 142 -9.76 12.29 4.23
N PRO A 143 -10.67 11.37 4.62
CA PRO A 143 -11.97 11.17 3.98
C PRO A 143 -12.77 12.44 3.72
N ASN A 144 -13.63 12.40 2.69
CA ASN A 144 -14.70 13.40 2.54
C ASN A 144 -15.62 13.37 3.76
N GLN A 145 -16.20 14.52 4.11
CA GLN A 145 -17.13 14.70 5.23
C GLN A 145 -16.52 14.31 6.59
N TYR A 146 -15.20 14.48 6.74
CA TYR A 146 -14.55 14.31 8.03
C TYR A 146 -15.06 15.38 9.02
N PRO A 147 -15.57 15.02 10.21
CA PRO A 147 -16.17 15.98 11.14
C PRO A 147 -15.18 17.04 11.64
N ASP A 148 -15.63 18.29 11.76
CA ASP A 148 -14.80 19.42 12.19
C ASP A 148 -14.18 19.20 13.59
N GLU A 149 -14.94 18.61 14.52
CA GLU A 149 -14.45 18.29 15.87
C GLU A 149 -13.27 17.30 15.85
N GLU A 150 -13.33 16.31 14.96
CA GLU A 150 -12.26 15.33 14.78
C GLU A 150 -11.07 15.95 14.04
N LEU A 151 -11.33 16.86 13.09
CA LEU A 151 -10.30 17.59 12.35
C LEU A 151 -9.48 18.48 13.29
N ALA A 152 -10.15 19.20 14.20
CA ALA A 152 -9.49 20.04 15.21
C ALA A 152 -8.55 19.22 16.11
N LYS A 153 -8.97 18.02 16.53
CA LYS A 153 -8.11 17.09 17.30
C LYS A 153 -6.85 16.72 16.51
N LEU A 154 -6.98 16.40 15.22
CA LEU A 154 -5.83 16.08 14.37
C LEU A 154 -4.88 17.26 14.17
N GLN A 155 -5.41 18.48 13.98
CA GLN A 155 -4.60 19.69 13.84
C GLN A 155 -3.75 19.96 15.09
N ILE A 156 -4.31 19.73 16.28
CA ILE A 156 -3.57 19.84 17.54
C ILE A 156 -2.50 18.73 17.66
N LEU A 157 -2.83 17.50 17.25
CA LEU A 157 -1.94 16.35 17.33
C LEU A 157 -0.76 16.42 16.34
N LEU A 158 -1.00 17.00 15.16
CA LEU A 158 -0.06 17.05 14.04
C LEU A 158 0.13 18.50 13.57
N PRO A 159 0.68 19.40 14.40
CA PRO A 159 0.70 20.84 14.13
C PRO A 159 1.56 21.24 12.92
N ASN A 160 2.49 20.38 12.51
CA ASN A 160 3.37 20.60 11.35
C ASN A 160 2.93 19.80 10.11
N CYS A 161 1.77 19.15 10.15
CA CYS A 161 1.23 18.35 9.08
C CYS A 161 0.13 19.12 8.35
N GLU A 162 0.25 19.21 7.03
CA GLU A 162 -0.83 19.71 6.18
C GLU A 162 -1.96 18.68 6.13
N ILE A 163 -3.09 19.01 6.74
CA ILE A 163 -4.28 18.15 6.73
C ILE A 163 -5.23 18.65 5.65
N ILE A 164 -5.57 17.78 4.70
CA ILE A 164 -6.44 18.08 3.56
C ILE A 164 -7.62 17.12 3.57
N ILE A 165 -8.82 17.62 3.27
CA ILE A 165 -10.00 16.78 3.07
C ILE A 165 -10.06 16.35 1.60
N ASN A 166 -10.16 15.04 1.35
CA ASN A 166 -10.31 14.53 -0.01
C ASN A 166 -11.77 14.71 -0.47
N PRO A 167 -12.05 15.45 -1.55
CA PRO A 167 -13.42 15.63 -2.04
C PRO A 167 -14.00 14.39 -2.75
N TYR A 168 -13.16 13.44 -3.17
CA TYR A 168 -13.55 12.28 -3.97
C TYR A 168 -13.26 10.96 -3.22
N PRO A 169 -14.21 10.45 -2.41
CA PRO A 169 -14.04 9.16 -1.74
C PRO A 169 -14.00 8.02 -2.77
N GLU A 170 -13.21 6.98 -2.51
CA GLU A 170 -13.24 5.73 -3.28
C GLU A 170 -13.86 4.59 -2.46
N GLY A 171 -14.40 3.60 -3.16
CA GLY A 171 -14.89 2.35 -2.57
C GLY A 171 -16.18 2.49 -1.76
N GLU A 172 -17.16 3.26 -2.26
CA GLU A 172 -18.52 3.29 -1.70
C GLU A 172 -19.21 1.92 -1.77
#